data_AF-A0A8H7PQI4-F1
#
_entry.id   AF-A0A8H7PQI4-F1
#
_cell.length_a   1.000
_cell.length_b   1.000
_cell.length_c   1.000
_cell.angle_alpha   90.00
_cell.angle_beta   90.00
_cell.angle_gamma   90.00
#
_symmetry.space_group_name_H-M   'P 1'
#
loop_
_entity.id
_entity.type
_entity.pdbx_description
1 polymer ?
#
loop_
_entity_poly.entity_id
_entity_poly.type
_entity_poly.pdbx_seq_one_letter_code
_entity_poly.pdbx_strand_id
1 'polypeptide(L)'
;VEGKFSFLIPSKDESSFWKISPILTASRLMMIVTLLRSMLSISGLEDLSSELMTHYTTLLPEKIGLGYCFPSFLFLSKYWQDTSARALFASALCQMNENEKKAVIEYWESYLPTSCDIESVGPQVMARATIILAIIGSNNSEALSAELTLIYCTLLLQRTRKVTALSLTILLSDTEHELDNKENEQHPGNLSQAAIARLTASMELLAEGFSTWESYIKSAEVLRTIFAYTGDRHSTSPQINRTARAAIFQIANNHMPLVVGTLTYDMMNAQKMEDRLACMRVVNMFARKRPQLLFSSVSRVVEAVVKTLDPNVPNIREHVIQSATSILHDLVRTYPFVDFNSATQKLAVGTQEGASIVYDLRTATRCLVLEGHTRSVIALAFSPDAKWVITCSLQESQVYIWHANPGIFGMLASSISSVTGTAKKSTERRGSTNSSQKPYKSFGFALPNPEDGKCYID
;
A
#
# COMPACT_ATOMS: atom_id res chain seq x y z
N VAL A 1 16.59 59.18 7.71
CA VAL A 1 15.50 58.87 6.76
C VAL A 1 15.93 57.65 5.94
N GLU A 2 16.05 56.46 6.53
CA GLU A 2 14.95 55.48 6.72
C GLU A 2 14.12 55.16 5.45
N GLY A 3 14.78 55.06 4.30
CA GLY A 3 14.18 54.51 3.08
C GLY A 3 14.12 52.97 3.10
N LYS A 4 13.25 52.39 3.93
CA LYS A 4 12.89 50.95 3.86
C LYS A 4 11.87 50.69 2.74
N PHE A 5 12.27 50.90 1.49
CA PHE A 5 11.51 50.39 0.35
C PHE A 5 12.48 49.79 -0.66
N SER A 6 12.53 48.44 -0.73
CA SER A 6 13.15 47.76 -1.86
C SER A 6 12.20 47.87 -3.05
N PHE A 7 12.27 48.99 -3.77
CA PHE A 7 11.76 48.99 -5.13
C PHE A 7 12.68 48.07 -5.93
N LEU A 8 12.20 46.85 -6.22
CA LEU A 8 12.74 46.06 -7.31
C LEU A 8 12.61 46.93 -8.56
N ILE A 9 13.73 47.52 -9.00
CA ILE A 9 13.79 48.14 -10.32
C ILE A 9 13.43 47.00 -11.29
N PRO A 10 12.37 47.14 -12.11
CA PRO A 10 12.00 46.11 -13.07
C PRO A 10 13.18 45.95 -14.05
N SER A 11 13.96 44.88 -13.90
CA SER A 11 14.94 44.50 -14.90
C SER A 11 14.19 43.91 -16.10
N LYS A 12 14.65 44.22 -17.31
CA LYS A 12 14.09 43.63 -18.54
C LYS A 12 14.39 42.13 -18.66
N ASP A 13 15.39 41.64 -17.93
CA ASP A 13 15.77 40.23 -17.92
C ASP A 13 15.14 39.49 -16.74
N GLU A 14 14.20 38.59 -17.04
CA GLU A 14 13.61 37.67 -16.04
C GLU A 14 14.65 36.76 -15.37
N SER A 15 15.79 36.53 -16.02
CA SER A 15 16.87 35.68 -15.51
C SER A 15 17.60 36.30 -14.31
N SER A 16 17.58 37.62 -14.14
CA SER A 16 18.32 38.29 -13.07
C SER A 16 17.74 37.99 -11.68
N PHE A 17 16.44 37.70 -11.60
CA PHE A 17 15.74 37.43 -10.35
C PHE A 17 16.23 36.20 -9.60
N TRP A 18 16.78 35.23 -10.32
CA TRP A 18 17.26 33.96 -9.80
C TRP A 18 18.74 34.00 -9.40
N LYS A 19 19.42 35.12 -9.63
CA LYS A 19 20.84 35.34 -9.33
C LYS A 19 21.08 36.20 -8.07
N ILE A 20 20.00 36.63 -7.40
CA ILE A 20 20.06 37.63 -6.32
C ILE A 20 20.40 36.98 -4.98
N SER A 21 19.59 36.01 -4.55
CA SER A 21 19.73 35.41 -3.22
C SER A 21 19.10 34.02 -3.17
N PRO A 22 19.73 33.05 -2.48
CA PRO A 22 19.13 31.74 -2.20
C PRO A 22 17.76 31.80 -1.53
N ILE A 23 17.53 32.78 -0.66
CA ILE A 23 16.24 32.93 0.06
C ILE A 23 15.16 33.42 -0.91
N LEU A 24 15.51 34.37 -1.78
CA LEU A 24 14.57 34.89 -2.77
C LEU A 24 14.20 33.79 -3.78
N THR A 25 15.18 33.04 -4.28
CA THR A 25 14.94 31.87 -5.14
C THR A 25 14.01 30.86 -4.47
N ALA A 26 14.29 30.50 -3.20
CA ALA A 26 13.45 29.55 -2.46
C ALA A 26 12.01 30.04 -2.28
N SER A 27 11.81 31.32 -1.93
CA SER A 27 10.48 31.90 -1.77
C SER A 27 9.67 31.93 -3.06
N ARG A 28 10.31 32.27 -4.19
CA ARG A 28 9.67 32.31 -5.52
C ARG A 28 9.32 30.91 -6.02
N LEU A 29 10.25 29.96 -5.91
CA LEU A 29 9.99 28.57 -6.26
C LEU A 29 8.85 28.00 -5.44
N MET A 30 8.80 28.28 -4.13
CA MET A 30 7.70 27.84 -3.28
C MET A 30 6.35 28.38 -3.78
N MET A 31 6.27 29.68 -4.08
CA MET A 31 5.05 30.31 -4.56
C MET A 31 4.59 29.73 -5.91
N ILE A 32 5.53 29.50 -6.83
CA ILE A 32 5.23 28.93 -8.15
C ILE A 32 4.74 27.49 -8.00
N VAL A 33 5.48 26.65 -7.27
CA VAL A 33 5.15 25.23 -7.13
C VAL A 33 3.85 25.02 -6.35
N THR A 34 3.57 25.82 -5.32
CA THR A 34 2.30 25.76 -4.59
C THR A 34 1.11 26.14 -5.48
N LEU A 35 1.27 27.18 -6.30
CA LEU A 35 0.24 27.60 -7.26
C LEU A 35 0.01 26.53 -8.32
N LEU A 36 1.07 26.00 -8.94
CA LEU A 36 0.96 24.92 -9.93
C LEU A 36 0.32 23.65 -9.33
N ARG A 37 0.65 23.31 -8.08
CA ARG A 37 -0.01 22.21 -7.37
C ARG A 37 -1.51 22.44 -7.18
N SER A 38 -1.93 23.67 -6.91
CA SER A 38 -3.36 23.98 -6.83
C SER A 38 -4.06 23.80 -8.18
N MET A 39 -3.36 24.08 -9.29
CA MET A 39 -3.87 23.92 -10.65
C MET A 39 -3.98 22.45 -11.08
N LEU A 40 -3.19 21.53 -10.50
CA LEU A 40 -3.34 20.08 -10.72
C LEU A 40 -4.72 19.55 -10.32
N SER A 41 -5.47 20.27 -9.48
CA SER A 41 -6.83 19.87 -9.10
C SER A 41 -7.88 20.18 -10.18
N ILE A 42 -7.51 20.92 -11.23
CA ILE A 42 -8.39 21.37 -12.30
C ILE A 42 -8.22 20.45 -13.52
N SER A 43 -9.30 19.78 -13.91
CA SER A 43 -9.31 18.88 -15.06
C SER A 43 -8.86 19.58 -16.35
N GLY A 44 -7.89 18.99 -17.05
CA GLY A 44 -7.35 19.52 -18.32
C GLY A 44 -6.09 20.38 -18.20
N LEU A 45 -5.69 20.77 -16.99
CA LEU A 45 -4.44 21.49 -16.73
C LEU A 45 -3.36 20.64 -16.04
N GLU A 46 -3.63 19.35 -15.86
CA GLU A 46 -2.76 18.42 -15.12
C GLU A 46 -1.38 18.27 -15.79
N ASP A 47 -1.37 17.97 -17.08
CA ASP A 47 -0.15 17.75 -17.86
C ASP A 47 0.72 19.02 -17.90
N LEU A 48 0.11 20.16 -18.20
CA LEU A 48 0.80 21.44 -18.29
C LEU A 48 1.35 21.88 -16.93
N SER A 49 0.60 21.67 -15.85
CA SER A 49 1.07 21.99 -14.50
C SER A 49 2.24 21.10 -14.08
N SER A 50 2.19 19.80 -14.43
CA SER A 50 3.27 18.84 -14.18
C SER A 50 4.55 19.16 -14.96
N GLU A 51 4.40 19.54 -16.24
CA GLU A 51 5.50 19.98 -17.09
C GLU A 51 6.17 21.24 -16.53
N LEU A 52 5.37 22.25 -16.16
CA LEU A 52 5.88 23.48 -15.55
C LEU A 52 6.54 23.23 -14.20
N MET A 53 5.97 22.35 -13.37
CA MET A 53 6.60 21.97 -12.11
C MET A 53 7.98 21.36 -12.36
N THR A 54 8.10 20.42 -13.30
CA THR A 54 9.39 19.84 -13.68
C THR A 54 10.34 20.93 -14.18
N HIS A 55 9.88 21.83 -15.06
CA HIS A 55 10.70 22.94 -15.58
C HIS A 55 11.31 23.80 -14.47
N TYR A 56 10.50 24.26 -13.51
CA TYR A 56 10.99 25.15 -12.45
C TYR A 56 11.82 24.44 -11.38
N THR A 57 11.62 23.13 -11.19
CA THR A 57 12.31 22.35 -10.16
C THR A 57 13.64 21.79 -10.64
N THR A 58 13.73 21.30 -11.88
CA THR A 58 14.90 20.59 -12.40
C THR A 58 15.64 21.32 -13.52
N LEU A 59 14.93 21.90 -14.49
CA LEU A 59 15.52 22.50 -15.70
C LEU A 59 15.94 23.97 -15.53
N LEU A 60 15.44 24.63 -14.49
CA LEU A 60 15.69 26.04 -14.22
C LEU A 60 17.19 26.40 -14.08
N PRO A 61 18.03 25.62 -13.35
CA PRO A 61 19.45 25.92 -13.21
C PRO A 61 20.18 25.92 -14.57
N GLU A 62 19.85 24.97 -15.45
CA GLU A 62 20.46 24.87 -16.78
C GLU A 62 20.11 26.06 -17.67
N LYS A 63 18.86 26.53 -17.60
CA LYS A 63 18.37 27.66 -18.41
C LYS A 63 18.99 29.00 -18.01
N ILE A 64 19.33 29.18 -16.73
CA ILE A 64 19.89 30.44 -16.19
C ILE A 64 21.42 30.48 -16.29
N GLY A 65 22.06 29.32 -16.18
CA GLY A 65 23.51 29.16 -16.28
C GLY A 65 24.29 29.69 -15.08
N LEU A 66 25.50 30.19 -15.33
CA LEU A 66 26.60 30.45 -14.37
C LEU A 66 26.36 31.53 -13.29
N GLY A 67 25.11 31.86 -12.95
CA GLY A 67 24.79 32.74 -11.81
C GLY A 67 23.56 32.32 -11.03
N TYR A 68 23.00 31.15 -11.30
CA TYR A 68 21.82 30.66 -10.58
C TYR A 68 22.13 30.45 -9.09
N CYS A 69 21.35 31.11 -8.22
CA CYS A 69 21.40 30.85 -6.79
C CYS A 69 20.43 29.72 -6.45
N PHE A 70 20.96 28.56 -6.06
CA PHE A 70 20.16 27.45 -5.55
C PHE A 70 19.31 27.89 -4.34
N PRO A 71 18.10 27.30 -4.17
CA PRO A 71 17.22 27.68 -3.08
C PRO A 71 17.85 27.40 -1.71
N SER A 72 17.66 28.32 -0.76
CA SER A 72 18.17 28.17 0.60
C SER A 72 17.55 26.96 1.31
N PHE A 73 18.40 25.99 1.64
CA PHE A 73 18.03 24.80 2.40
C PHE A 73 17.35 25.13 3.74
N LEU A 74 17.93 26.07 4.51
CA LEU A 74 17.43 26.46 5.82
C LEU A 74 16.07 27.19 5.74
N PHE A 75 15.79 27.85 4.62
CA PHE A 75 14.49 28.46 4.38
C PHE A 75 13.44 27.39 4.09
N LEU A 76 13.75 26.45 3.19
CA LEU A 76 12.82 25.37 2.81
C LEU A 76 12.51 24.45 4.00
N SER A 77 13.50 24.12 4.85
CA SER A 77 13.32 23.25 6.01
C SER A 77 12.31 23.77 7.04
N LYS A 78 12.07 25.10 7.09
CA LYS A 78 11.04 25.68 7.96
C LYS A 78 9.63 25.25 7.55
N TYR A 79 9.42 25.04 6.25
CA TYR A 79 8.14 24.70 5.63
C TYR A 79 8.01 23.21 5.30
N TRP A 80 8.74 22.34 5.98
CA TRP A 80 8.73 20.88 5.79
C TRP A 80 7.33 20.23 5.72
N GLN A 81 6.32 20.86 6.34
CA GLN A 81 4.93 20.38 6.34
C GLN A 81 4.32 20.44 4.94
N ASP A 82 4.76 21.38 4.10
CA ASP A 82 4.28 21.53 2.74
C ASP A 82 4.96 20.52 1.81
N THR A 83 4.14 19.75 1.09
CA THR A 83 4.55 18.87 -0.02
C THR A 83 5.41 19.62 -1.06
N SER A 84 5.18 20.91 -1.27
CA SER A 84 5.95 21.76 -2.19
C SER A 84 7.35 22.03 -1.72
N ALA A 85 7.50 22.32 -0.43
CA ALA A 85 8.81 22.45 0.18
C ALA A 85 9.61 21.16 0.06
N ARG A 86 8.97 20.01 0.33
CA ARG A 86 9.61 18.68 0.24
C ARG A 86 10.03 18.31 -1.19
N ALA A 87 9.21 18.61 -2.19
CA ALA A 87 9.58 18.35 -3.59
C ALA A 87 10.74 19.24 -4.06
N LEU A 88 10.73 20.52 -3.68
CA LEU A 88 11.85 21.43 -3.95
C LEU A 88 13.13 20.99 -3.23
N PHE A 89 12.97 20.47 -2.01
CA PHE A 89 14.06 19.91 -1.22
C PHE A 89 14.68 18.68 -1.89
N ALA A 90 13.85 17.73 -2.34
CA ALA A 90 14.29 16.56 -3.09
C ALA A 90 15.08 16.95 -4.35
N SER A 91 14.56 17.89 -5.15
CA SER A 91 15.26 18.37 -6.34
C SER A 91 16.59 19.04 -6.02
N ALA A 92 16.61 19.93 -5.01
CA ALA A 92 17.83 20.61 -4.59
C ALA A 92 18.89 19.63 -4.09
N LEU A 93 18.49 18.59 -3.36
CA LEU A 93 19.40 17.53 -2.91
C LEU A 93 20.01 16.73 -4.06
N CYS A 94 19.23 16.40 -5.09
CA CYS A 94 19.74 15.69 -6.26
C CYS A 94 20.85 16.48 -6.98
N GLN A 95 20.83 17.82 -6.88
CA GLN A 95 21.79 18.73 -7.52
C GLN A 95 23.00 19.08 -6.62
N MET A 96 23.03 18.65 -5.35
CA MET A 96 24.13 18.92 -4.41
C MET A 96 25.31 17.98 -4.61
N ASN A 97 26.51 18.45 -4.25
CA ASN A 97 27.72 17.65 -4.23
C ASN A 97 27.71 16.65 -3.05
N GLU A 98 28.39 15.51 -3.19
CA GLU A 98 28.42 14.47 -2.14
C GLU A 98 28.99 14.97 -0.79
N ASN A 99 29.96 15.88 -0.82
CA ASN A 99 30.51 16.49 0.40
C ASN A 99 29.49 17.38 1.12
N GLU A 100 28.65 18.09 0.37
CA GLU A 100 27.59 18.94 0.94
C GLU A 100 26.48 18.06 1.52
N LYS A 101 26.09 16.99 0.81
CA LYS A 101 25.14 15.99 1.31
C LYS A 101 25.62 15.38 2.63
N LYS A 102 26.91 15.02 2.72
CA LYS A 102 27.51 14.49 3.95
C LYS A 102 27.39 15.48 5.12
N ALA A 103 27.76 16.75 4.91
CA ALA A 103 27.67 17.76 5.96
C ALA A 103 26.22 17.99 6.44
N VAL A 104 25.25 17.94 5.51
CA VAL A 104 23.82 18.01 5.84
C VAL A 104 23.40 16.80 6.69
N ILE A 105 23.81 15.59 6.31
CA ILE A 105 23.48 14.36 7.04
C ILE A 105 24.03 14.44 8.48
N GLU A 106 25.32 14.75 8.64
CA GLU A 106 25.97 14.81 9.95
C GLU A 106 25.32 15.87 10.86
N TYR A 107 24.94 17.01 10.30
CA TYR A 107 24.23 18.05 11.05
C TYR A 107 22.87 17.57 11.56
N TRP A 108 22.03 17.00 10.69
CA TRP A 108 20.66 16.61 11.06
C TRP A 108 20.57 15.30 11.84
N GLU A 109 21.53 14.38 11.72
CA GLU A 109 21.56 13.11 12.47
C GLU A 109 21.63 13.37 13.99
N SER A 110 22.25 14.48 14.40
CA SER A 110 22.31 14.91 15.80
C SER A 110 20.95 15.26 16.41
N TYR A 111 19.95 15.60 15.58
CA TYR A 111 18.62 16.03 16.03
C TYR A 111 17.54 14.95 15.84
N LEU A 112 17.92 13.70 15.54
CA LEU A 112 16.97 12.61 15.37
C LEU A 112 16.41 12.11 16.71
N PRO A 113 15.15 11.63 16.75
CA PRO A 113 14.54 11.01 17.93
C PRO A 113 15.35 9.85 18.53
N THR A 114 16.11 9.13 17.71
CA THR A 114 16.98 8.03 18.15
C THR A 114 18.28 8.50 18.82
N SER A 115 18.66 9.75 18.61
CA SER A 115 19.96 10.32 19.01
C SER A 115 19.85 11.33 20.15
N CYS A 116 18.65 11.87 20.42
CA CYS A 116 18.40 12.91 21.42
C CYS A 116 17.05 12.71 22.13
N ASP A 117 16.98 13.13 23.39
CA ASP A 117 15.74 13.12 24.17
C ASP A 117 14.79 14.26 23.76
N ILE A 118 13.49 13.95 23.67
CA ILE A 118 12.43 14.83 23.17
C ILE A 118 12.39 16.19 23.89
N GLU A 119 12.71 16.21 25.18
CA GLU A 119 12.69 17.41 26.04
C GLU A 119 13.75 18.46 25.67
N SER A 120 14.86 18.03 25.03
CA SER A 120 16.02 18.90 24.77
C SER A 120 15.94 19.68 23.45
N VAL A 121 15.33 19.11 22.41
CA VAL A 121 15.37 19.63 21.03
C VAL A 121 13.99 20.09 20.53
N GLY A 122 12.91 19.64 21.18
CA GLY A 122 11.53 19.99 20.84
C GLY A 122 10.97 19.23 19.61
N PRO A 123 9.68 18.86 19.62
CA PRO A 123 9.07 17.94 18.65
C PRO A 123 9.13 18.40 17.19
N GLN A 124 9.13 19.71 16.96
CA GLN A 124 9.16 20.26 15.60
C GLN A 124 10.53 20.15 14.94
N VAL A 125 11.62 20.26 15.71
CA VAL A 125 12.99 20.18 15.16
C VAL A 125 13.33 18.71 14.86
N MET A 126 12.92 17.78 15.73
CA MET A 126 13.06 16.35 15.46
C MET A 126 12.28 15.91 14.21
N ALA A 127 11.05 16.39 14.05
CA ALA A 127 10.26 16.11 12.85
C ALA A 127 10.92 16.66 11.58
N ARG A 128 11.45 17.90 11.64
CA ARG A 128 12.23 18.50 10.54
C ARG A 128 13.44 17.64 10.17
N ALA A 129 14.25 17.27 11.16
CA ALA A 129 15.44 16.44 10.97
C ALA A 129 15.10 15.10 10.32
N THR A 130 14.06 14.43 10.83
CA THR A 130 13.62 13.13 10.35
C THR A 130 13.14 13.19 8.90
N ILE A 131 12.34 14.20 8.55
CA ILE A 131 11.79 14.37 7.20
C ILE A 131 12.87 14.70 6.19
N ILE A 132 13.81 15.55 6.56
CA ILE A 132 14.97 15.90 5.75
C ILE A 132 15.79 14.66 5.41
N LEU A 133 16.14 13.87 6.43
CA LEU A 133 16.95 12.68 6.23
C LEU A 133 16.18 11.57 5.50
N ALA A 134 14.85 11.53 5.65
CA ALA A 134 13.99 10.59 4.93
C ALA A 134 14.02 10.83 3.43
N ILE A 135 13.94 12.09 2.99
CA ILE A 135 14.04 12.44 1.56
C ILE A 135 15.41 12.07 0.98
N ILE A 136 16.48 12.23 1.77
CA ILE A 136 17.84 11.83 1.36
C ILE A 136 17.94 10.31 1.24
N GLY A 137 17.32 9.57 2.16
CA GLY A 137 17.38 8.11 2.18
C GLY A 137 16.53 7.44 1.10
N SER A 138 15.37 8.00 0.75
CA SER A 138 14.43 7.46 -0.25
C SER A 138 14.90 7.59 -1.70
N ASN A 139 15.55 8.71 -2.05
CA ASN A 139 15.78 9.07 -3.45
C ASN A 139 17.02 8.42 -4.11
N ASN A 140 17.80 7.62 -3.37
CA ASN A 140 19.13 7.16 -3.82
C ASN A 140 19.21 5.65 -4.08
N SER A 141 18.27 5.08 -4.84
CA SER A 141 18.31 3.64 -5.14
C SER A 141 19.22 3.22 -6.30
N GLU A 142 19.62 4.10 -7.23
CA GLU A 142 20.19 3.60 -8.51
C GLU A 142 21.41 4.33 -9.09
N ALA A 143 21.89 5.46 -8.56
CA ALA A 143 22.94 6.25 -9.23
C ALA A 143 24.39 6.00 -8.75
N LEU A 144 24.65 5.03 -7.86
CA LEU A 144 26.00 4.79 -7.32
C LEU A 144 26.65 3.56 -7.96
N SER A 145 26.94 3.67 -9.26
CA SER A 145 27.91 2.81 -9.94
C SER A 145 29.14 3.65 -10.33
N ALA A 146 30.16 3.69 -9.46
CA ALA A 146 31.59 3.62 -9.80
C ALA A 146 32.49 4.16 -8.66
N GLU A 147 33.45 3.31 -8.28
CA GLU A 147 34.74 3.59 -7.62
C GLU A 147 34.80 3.95 -6.13
N LEU A 148 35.94 3.55 -5.54
CA LEU A 148 36.23 3.25 -4.13
C LEU A 148 35.88 4.33 -3.07
N THR A 149 35.49 5.54 -3.45
CA THR A 149 34.87 6.55 -2.55
C THR A 149 33.45 6.13 -2.11
N LEU A 150 32.88 5.12 -2.77
CA LEU A 150 31.55 4.55 -2.52
C LEU A 150 31.40 3.88 -1.15
N ILE A 151 32.42 3.26 -0.57
CA ILE A 151 32.21 2.40 0.63
C ILE A 151 31.77 3.23 1.83
N TYR A 152 32.46 4.35 2.09
CA TYR A 152 32.11 5.23 3.20
C TYR A 152 30.75 5.88 2.99
N CYS A 153 30.45 6.35 1.77
CA CYS A 153 29.15 6.96 1.46
C CYS A 153 28.01 5.93 1.51
N THR A 154 28.24 4.69 1.08
CA THR A 154 27.26 3.60 1.16
C THR A 154 26.99 3.19 2.60
N LEU A 155 28.04 3.10 3.43
CA LEU A 155 27.91 2.79 4.86
C LEU A 155 27.23 3.94 5.63
N LEU A 156 27.61 5.18 5.35
CA LEU A 156 26.95 6.37 5.90
C LEU A 156 25.48 6.37 5.51
N LEU A 157 25.15 6.16 4.23
CA LEU A 157 23.78 6.11 3.74
C LEU A 157 22.98 4.95 4.35
N GLN A 158 23.56 3.77 4.52
CA GLN A 158 22.91 2.64 5.21
C GLN A 158 22.63 2.96 6.68
N ARG A 159 23.58 3.60 7.38
CA ARG A 159 23.39 4.07 8.75
C ARG A 159 22.27 5.11 8.80
N THR A 160 22.34 6.14 7.98
CA THR A 160 21.29 7.17 7.89
C THR A 160 19.95 6.55 7.58
N ARG A 161 19.87 5.58 6.66
CA ARG A 161 18.63 4.89 6.31
C ARG A 161 18.03 4.17 7.51
N LYS A 162 18.84 3.40 8.24
CA LYS A 162 18.40 2.70 9.44
C LYS A 162 17.87 3.65 10.51
N VAL A 163 18.66 4.67 10.85
CA VAL A 163 18.34 5.61 11.95
C VAL A 163 17.11 6.45 11.58
N THR A 164 16.99 6.85 10.31
CA THR A 164 15.83 7.60 9.80
C THR A 164 14.57 6.75 9.78
N ALA A 165 14.65 5.51 9.30
CA ALA A 165 13.50 4.62 9.26
C ALA A 165 12.95 4.35 10.66
N LEU A 166 13.83 4.11 11.64
CA LEU A 166 13.47 3.97 13.05
C LEU A 166 12.82 5.25 13.61
N SER A 167 13.38 6.41 13.28
CA SER A 167 12.84 7.71 13.69
C SER A 167 11.45 7.98 13.10
N LEU A 168 11.20 7.62 11.84
CA LEU A 168 9.88 7.71 11.20
C LEU A 168 8.84 6.83 11.92
N THR A 169 9.23 5.62 12.32
CA THR A 169 8.36 4.75 13.13
C THR A 169 8.07 5.32 14.52
N ILE A 170 9.05 5.91 15.19
CA ILE A 170 8.85 6.56 16.50
C ILE A 170 7.86 7.71 16.37
N LEU A 171 8.02 8.57 15.35
CA LEU A 171 7.09 9.66 15.11
C LEU A 171 5.67 9.18 14.81
N LEU A 172 5.52 8.01 14.18
CA LEU A 172 4.23 7.38 13.93
C LEU A 172 3.59 6.90 15.25
N SER A 173 4.35 6.16 16.07
CA SER A 173 3.87 5.59 17.35
C SER A 173 3.60 6.65 18.41
N ASP A 174 4.43 7.69 18.51
CA ASP A 174 4.22 8.78 19.47
C ASP A 174 2.88 9.48 19.23
N THR A 175 2.51 9.68 17.96
CA THR A 175 1.18 10.24 17.63
C THR A 175 0.03 9.28 17.89
N GLU A 176 0.26 7.96 17.81
CA GLU A 176 -0.71 6.96 18.22
C GLU A 176 -0.94 7.00 19.74
N HIS A 177 0.12 7.11 20.53
CA HIS A 177 0.01 7.29 21.99
C HIS A 177 -0.63 8.62 22.39
N GLU A 178 -0.32 9.73 21.70
CA GLU A 178 -1.00 11.02 21.90
C GLU A 178 -2.52 10.91 21.65
N LEU A 179 -2.94 10.08 20.69
CA LEU A 179 -4.34 9.83 20.37
C LEU A 179 -5.02 8.92 21.39
N ASP A 180 -4.43 7.77 21.71
CA ASP A 180 -4.98 6.80 22.66
C ASP A 180 -5.11 7.43 24.08
N ASN A 181 -4.18 8.32 24.47
CA ASN A 181 -4.29 9.06 25.73
C ASN A 181 -5.46 10.04 25.74
N LYS A 182 -5.71 10.73 24.62
CA LYS A 182 -6.82 11.68 24.48
C LYS A 182 -8.18 11.01 24.36
N GLU A 183 -8.25 9.78 23.85
CA GLU A 183 -9.48 8.97 23.83
C GLU A 183 -9.97 8.64 25.25
N ASN A 184 -9.06 8.54 26.23
CA ASN A 184 -9.41 8.30 27.63
C ASN A 184 -9.81 9.57 28.40
N GLU A 185 -9.69 10.75 27.79
CA GLU A 185 -10.12 12.02 28.40
C GLU A 185 -11.59 12.31 28.10
N GLN A 186 -12.32 12.87 29.08
CA GLN A 186 -13.77 13.15 28.99
C GLN A 186 -14.16 14.13 27.86
N HIS A 187 -13.18 14.84 27.28
CA HIS A 187 -13.34 15.69 26.10
C HIS A 187 -12.18 15.44 25.12
N PRO A 188 -12.39 14.70 24.02
CA PRO A 188 -11.31 14.43 23.06
C PRO A 188 -10.92 15.73 22.36
N GLY A 189 -9.83 16.35 22.81
CA GLY A 189 -9.28 17.54 22.17
C GLY A 189 -8.65 17.20 20.83
N ASN A 190 -9.06 17.90 19.76
CA ASN A 190 -8.48 17.73 18.42
C ASN A 190 -6.93 17.69 18.44
N LEU A 191 -6.34 16.86 17.59
CA LEU A 191 -4.89 16.86 17.35
C LEU A 191 -4.42 18.27 16.94
N SER A 192 -3.23 18.66 17.41
CA SER A 192 -2.63 19.91 16.96
C SER A 192 -2.30 19.83 15.46
N GLN A 193 -2.40 20.94 14.74
CA GLN A 193 -2.07 20.99 13.31
C GLN A 193 -0.63 20.51 13.03
N ALA A 194 0.29 20.76 13.97
CA ALA A 194 1.66 20.26 13.90
C ALA A 194 1.74 18.73 14.03
N ALA A 195 0.95 18.11 14.91
CA ALA A 195 0.89 16.65 15.03
C ALA A 195 0.32 15.99 13.77
N ILE A 196 -0.74 16.57 13.19
CA ILE A 196 -1.32 16.12 11.91
C ILE A 196 -0.28 16.19 10.79
N ALA A 197 0.46 17.30 10.69
CA ALA A 197 1.50 17.46 9.68
C ALA A 197 2.67 16.48 9.87
N ARG A 198 3.08 16.21 11.13
CA ARG A 198 4.10 15.19 11.44
C ARG A 198 3.65 13.80 10.95
N LEU A 199 2.45 13.39 11.37
CA LEU A 199 1.90 12.07 11.07
C LEU A 199 1.72 11.87 9.55
N THR A 200 1.14 12.84 8.85
CA THR A 200 0.93 12.77 7.39
C THR A 200 2.25 12.71 6.63
N ALA A 201 3.24 13.54 6.98
CA ALA A 201 4.55 13.51 6.35
C ALA A 201 5.29 12.18 6.61
N SER A 202 5.23 11.65 7.84
CA SER A 202 5.84 10.35 8.15
C SER A 202 5.21 9.22 7.33
N MET A 203 3.88 9.18 7.21
CA MET A 203 3.19 8.18 6.39
C MET A 203 3.55 8.24 4.91
N GLU A 204 3.62 9.44 4.32
CA GLU A 204 3.99 9.62 2.93
C GLU A 204 5.43 9.16 2.65
N LEU A 205 6.38 9.55 3.49
CA LEU A 205 7.80 9.20 3.31
C LEU A 205 8.09 7.72 3.55
N LEU A 206 7.37 7.10 4.50
CA LEU A 206 7.41 5.65 4.70
C LEU A 206 6.85 4.92 3.48
N ALA A 207 5.80 5.43 2.85
CA ALA A 207 5.21 4.81 1.66
C ALA A 207 6.08 4.98 0.41
N GLU A 208 6.64 6.17 0.18
CA GLU A 208 7.48 6.49 -0.97
C GLU A 208 8.79 5.67 -0.98
N GLY A 209 9.45 5.55 0.18
CA GLY A 209 10.70 4.81 0.31
C GLY A 209 10.56 3.38 0.83
N PHE A 210 9.35 2.79 0.85
CA PHE A 210 9.09 1.53 1.58
C PHE A 210 10.07 0.40 1.26
N SER A 211 10.42 0.21 -0.03
CA SER A 211 11.42 -0.80 -0.47
C SER A 211 12.80 -0.58 0.15
N THR A 212 13.16 0.67 0.43
CA THR A 212 14.43 1.06 1.04
C THR A 212 14.40 0.85 2.55
N TRP A 213 13.25 1.08 3.17
CA TRP A 213 13.07 1.02 4.62
C TRP A 213 12.81 -0.40 5.13
N GLU A 214 12.21 -1.28 4.31
CA GLU A 214 11.68 -2.59 4.69
C GLU A 214 12.67 -3.45 5.49
N SER A 215 13.96 -3.44 5.16
CA SER A 215 14.97 -4.25 5.86
C SER A 215 15.31 -3.75 7.27
N TYR A 216 14.94 -2.52 7.61
CA TYR A 216 15.32 -1.85 8.86
C TYR A 216 14.17 -1.69 9.84
N ILE A 217 12.92 -1.84 9.37
CA ILE A 217 11.71 -1.64 10.16
C ILE A 217 10.93 -2.93 10.33
N LYS A 218 10.06 -2.98 11.33
CA LYS A 218 9.05 -4.03 11.44
C LYS A 218 7.89 -3.70 10.51
N SER A 219 8.04 -4.04 9.23
CA SER A 219 7.14 -3.62 8.14
C SER A 219 5.66 -3.93 8.41
N ALA A 220 5.36 -5.07 9.03
CA ALA A 220 3.99 -5.44 9.40
C ALA A 220 3.40 -4.56 10.51
N GLU A 221 4.21 -4.09 11.46
CA GLU A 221 3.78 -3.19 12.55
C GLU A 221 3.49 -1.79 12.00
N VAL A 222 4.35 -1.29 11.09
CA VAL A 222 4.11 -0.02 10.39
C VAL A 222 2.81 -0.06 9.58
N LEU A 223 2.58 -1.15 8.84
CA LEU A 223 1.35 -1.33 8.09
C LEU A 223 0.12 -1.35 8.99
N ARG A 224 0.17 -1.98 10.16
CA ARG A 224 -0.93 -1.98 11.15
C ARG A 224 -1.30 -0.58 11.59
N THR A 225 -0.31 0.22 11.97
CA THR A 225 -0.56 1.60 12.38
C THR A 225 -1.17 2.42 11.24
N ILE A 226 -0.69 2.25 10.00
CA ILE A 226 -1.29 2.92 8.83
C ILE A 226 -2.73 2.42 8.57
N PHE A 227 -3.00 1.12 8.72
CA PHE A 227 -4.35 0.56 8.57
C PHE A 227 -5.32 1.15 9.60
N ALA A 228 -4.91 1.30 10.86
CA ALA A 228 -5.73 1.90 11.91
C ALA A 228 -6.20 3.31 11.52
N TYR A 229 -5.36 4.10 10.86
CA TYR A 229 -5.67 5.45 10.37
C TYR A 229 -6.56 5.50 9.12
N THR A 230 -6.91 4.38 8.49
CA THR A 230 -7.85 4.40 7.35
C THR A 230 -9.31 4.55 7.75
N GLY A 231 -9.56 4.27 9.04
CA GLY A 231 -10.88 4.24 9.62
C GLY A 231 -11.33 5.55 10.22
N ASP A 232 -12.64 5.67 10.37
CA ASP A 232 -13.27 6.65 11.25
C ASP A 232 -13.07 6.19 12.70
N ARG A 233 -11.85 6.31 13.24
CA ARG A 233 -11.74 6.57 14.69
C ARG A 233 -12.46 7.89 14.88
N HIS A 234 -13.38 8.02 15.84
CA HIS A 234 -14.33 9.14 15.97
C HIS A 234 -13.69 10.54 16.19
N SER A 235 -12.40 10.72 15.91
CA SER A 235 -11.63 11.96 16.04
C SER A 235 -10.48 12.09 15.01
N THR A 236 -10.44 11.30 13.92
CA THR A 236 -9.37 11.44 12.90
C THR A 236 -9.71 12.49 11.85
N SER A 237 -8.79 13.44 11.64
CA SER A 237 -8.90 14.46 10.58
C SER A 237 -9.02 13.79 9.21
N PRO A 238 -9.90 14.28 8.30
CA PRO A 238 -10.07 13.70 6.96
C PRO A 238 -8.78 13.69 6.15
N GLN A 239 -7.84 14.58 6.47
CA GLN A 239 -6.50 14.63 5.86
C GLN A 239 -5.68 13.38 6.18
N ILE A 240 -5.74 12.89 7.43
CA ILE A 240 -5.02 11.69 7.87
C ILE A 240 -5.56 10.47 7.10
N ASN A 241 -6.89 10.30 7.06
CA ASN A 241 -7.52 9.18 6.39
C ASN A 241 -7.20 9.17 4.88
N ARG A 242 -7.17 10.34 4.23
CA ARG A 242 -6.78 10.45 2.81
C ARG A 242 -5.33 10.03 2.60
N THR A 243 -4.43 10.50 3.47
CA THR A 243 -2.98 10.22 3.38
C THR A 243 -2.68 8.75 3.64
N ALA A 244 -3.27 8.16 4.69
CA ALA A 244 -3.14 6.74 5.01
C ALA A 244 -3.60 5.85 3.84
N ARG A 245 -4.76 6.18 3.23
CA ARG A 245 -5.27 5.46 2.06
C ARG A 245 -4.32 5.57 0.86
N ALA A 246 -3.77 6.76 0.60
CA ALA A 246 -2.82 6.96 -0.49
C ALA A 246 -1.51 6.18 -0.26
N ALA A 247 -0.96 6.23 0.97
CA ALA A 247 0.21 5.49 1.39
C ALA A 247 0.05 3.97 1.19
N ILE A 248 -1.09 3.41 1.61
CA ILE A 248 -1.38 1.99 1.44
C ILE A 248 -1.40 1.59 -0.04
N PHE A 249 -2.01 2.40 -0.90
CA PHE A 249 -2.02 2.12 -2.34
C PHE A 249 -0.62 2.18 -2.96
N GLN A 250 0.24 3.09 -2.52
CA GLN A 250 1.62 3.17 -2.98
C GLN A 250 2.42 1.94 -2.54
N ILE A 251 2.33 1.54 -1.27
CA ILE A 251 3.02 0.36 -0.76
C ILE A 251 2.52 -0.90 -1.48
N ALA A 252 1.21 -1.02 -1.67
CA ALA A 252 0.57 -2.17 -2.31
C ALA A 252 0.95 -2.33 -3.79
N ASN A 253 1.34 -1.27 -4.50
CA ASN A 253 1.79 -1.40 -5.90
C ASN A 253 3.04 -2.29 -6.03
N ASN A 254 3.95 -2.24 -5.05
CA ASN A 254 5.23 -2.97 -5.11
C ASN A 254 5.30 -4.14 -4.11
N HIS A 255 4.57 -4.08 -2.98
CA HIS A 255 4.68 -5.04 -1.87
C HIS A 255 3.32 -5.66 -1.51
N MET A 256 2.48 -5.94 -2.50
CA MET A 256 1.14 -6.51 -2.29
C MET A 256 1.12 -7.80 -1.44
N PRO A 257 2.06 -8.76 -1.62
CA PRO A 257 2.08 -9.99 -0.81
C PRO A 257 2.22 -9.72 0.69
N LEU A 258 3.03 -8.73 1.07
CA LEU A 258 3.20 -8.31 2.47
C LEU A 258 1.92 -7.67 2.99
N VAL A 259 1.35 -6.71 2.24
CA VAL A 259 0.10 -6.02 2.60
C VAL A 259 -1.04 -7.02 2.84
N VAL A 260 -1.25 -7.97 1.92
CA VAL A 260 -2.29 -8.99 2.08
C VAL A 260 -1.97 -9.94 3.24
N GLY A 261 -0.69 -10.32 3.42
CA GLY A 261 -0.26 -11.14 4.55
C GLY A 261 -0.62 -10.50 5.89
N THR A 262 -0.33 -9.22 6.06
CA THR A 262 -0.67 -8.45 7.27
C THR A 262 -2.17 -8.31 7.44
N LEU A 263 -2.90 -7.91 6.39
CA LEU A 263 -4.38 -7.77 6.43
C LEU A 263 -5.06 -9.08 6.84
N THR A 264 -4.72 -10.18 6.19
CA THR A 264 -5.36 -11.48 6.43
C THR A 264 -5.02 -12.04 7.81
N TYR A 265 -3.79 -11.83 8.29
CA TYR A 265 -3.39 -12.21 9.64
C TYR A 265 -4.13 -11.39 10.70
N ASP A 266 -4.18 -10.07 10.58
CA ASP A 266 -4.79 -9.19 11.58
C ASP A 266 -6.31 -9.30 11.62
N MET A 267 -6.98 -9.53 10.47
CA MET A 267 -8.41 -9.84 10.44
C MET A 267 -8.78 -11.04 11.33
N MET A 268 -7.91 -12.05 11.38
CA MET A 268 -8.12 -13.26 12.16
C MET A 268 -7.63 -13.14 13.61
N ASN A 269 -6.49 -12.48 13.82
CA ASN A 269 -5.73 -12.58 15.08
C ASN A 269 -5.63 -11.27 15.88
N ALA A 270 -6.07 -10.12 15.35
CA ALA A 270 -5.96 -8.86 16.08
C ALA A 270 -6.75 -8.88 17.40
N GLN A 271 -6.15 -8.32 18.44
CA GLN A 271 -6.72 -8.26 19.79
C GLN A 271 -7.88 -7.26 19.85
N LYS A 272 -7.70 -6.08 19.24
CA LYS A 272 -8.72 -5.02 19.19
C LYS A 272 -9.69 -5.27 18.03
N MET A 273 -10.99 -5.08 18.25
CA MET A 273 -12.01 -5.20 17.20
C MET A 273 -11.86 -4.12 16.12
N GLU A 274 -11.43 -2.93 16.51
CA GLU A 274 -11.21 -1.81 15.59
C GLU A 274 -10.15 -2.11 14.54
N ASP A 275 -9.07 -2.79 14.93
CA ASP A 275 -7.99 -3.19 14.01
C ASP A 275 -8.50 -4.21 12.99
N ARG A 276 -9.37 -5.15 13.40
CA ARG A 276 -10.03 -6.11 12.49
C ARG A 276 -10.90 -5.37 11.46
N LEU A 277 -11.70 -4.41 11.94
CA LEU A 277 -12.57 -3.60 11.08
C LEU A 277 -11.77 -2.66 10.18
N ALA A 278 -10.64 -2.13 10.64
CA ALA A 278 -9.71 -1.35 9.82
C ALA A 278 -9.18 -2.19 8.65
N CYS A 279 -8.70 -3.41 8.92
CA CYS A 279 -8.25 -4.33 7.87
C CYS A 279 -9.36 -4.66 6.87
N MET A 280 -10.58 -4.94 7.34
CA MET A 280 -11.75 -5.18 6.48
C MET A 280 -12.08 -3.98 5.59
N ARG A 281 -12.02 -2.76 6.13
CA ARG A 281 -12.23 -1.53 5.35
C ARG A 281 -11.16 -1.35 4.27
N VAL A 282 -9.89 -1.65 4.58
CA VAL A 282 -8.80 -1.61 3.61
C VAL A 282 -9.04 -2.63 2.48
N VAL A 283 -9.45 -3.86 2.80
CA VAL A 283 -9.83 -4.86 1.79
C VAL A 283 -10.96 -4.37 0.90
N ASN A 284 -12.03 -3.81 1.49
CA ASN A 284 -13.15 -3.26 0.74
C ASN A 284 -12.72 -2.09 -0.18
N MET A 285 -11.83 -1.23 0.33
CA MET A 285 -11.24 -0.13 -0.43
C MET A 285 -10.49 -0.65 -1.67
N PHE A 286 -9.67 -1.70 -1.53
CA PHE A 286 -8.98 -2.32 -2.66
C PHE A 286 -9.96 -2.92 -3.67
N ALA A 287 -10.96 -3.66 -3.21
CA ALA A 287 -11.95 -4.30 -4.07
C ALA A 287 -12.72 -3.27 -4.93
N ARG A 288 -13.07 -2.11 -4.38
CA ARG A 288 -13.84 -1.08 -5.09
C ARG A 288 -13.00 -0.15 -5.97
N LYS A 289 -11.81 0.25 -5.51
CA LYS A 289 -11.03 1.30 -6.19
C LYS A 289 -9.93 0.77 -7.11
N ARG A 290 -9.27 -0.34 -6.75
CA ARG A 290 -8.16 -0.93 -7.50
C ARG A 290 -8.20 -2.46 -7.43
N PRO A 291 -9.20 -3.10 -8.05
CA PRO A 291 -9.35 -4.56 -7.98
C PRO A 291 -8.18 -5.33 -8.61
N GLN A 292 -7.48 -4.71 -9.57
CA GLN A 292 -6.28 -5.27 -10.20
C GLN A 292 -5.22 -5.73 -9.16
N LEU A 293 -5.06 -4.98 -8.05
CA LEU A 293 -4.06 -5.30 -7.02
C LEU A 293 -4.41 -6.56 -6.21
N LEU A 294 -5.70 -6.85 -6.03
CA LEU A 294 -6.14 -8.00 -5.23
C LEU A 294 -6.22 -9.30 -6.04
N PHE A 295 -6.18 -9.22 -7.38
CA PHE A 295 -6.43 -10.35 -8.29
C PHE A 295 -5.70 -11.63 -7.91
N SER A 296 -4.41 -11.54 -7.56
CA SER A 296 -3.61 -12.72 -7.19
C SER A 296 -3.91 -13.30 -5.81
N SER A 297 -4.52 -12.50 -4.94
CA SER A 297 -4.67 -12.82 -3.52
C SER A 297 -6.12 -12.95 -3.08
N VAL A 298 -7.08 -12.91 -4.02
CA VAL A 298 -8.53 -13.00 -3.73
C VAL A 298 -8.84 -14.26 -2.93
N SER A 299 -8.27 -15.41 -3.29
CA SER A 299 -8.49 -16.68 -2.57
C SER A 299 -8.10 -16.60 -1.09
N ARG A 300 -6.95 -15.99 -0.79
CA ARG A 300 -6.46 -15.78 0.57
C ARG A 300 -7.33 -14.79 1.35
N VAL A 301 -7.76 -13.72 0.69
CA VAL A 301 -8.65 -12.72 1.29
C VAL A 301 -10.02 -13.32 1.59
N VAL A 302 -10.62 -14.05 0.65
CA VAL A 302 -11.90 -14.74 0.88
C VAL A 302 -11.78 -15.71 2.03
N GLU A 303 -10.73 -16.53 2.09
CA GLU A 303 -10.52 -17.43 3.21
C GLU A 303 -10.47 -16.70 4.55
N ALA A 304 -9.71 -15.61 4.64
CA ALA A 304 -9.61 -14.84 5.87
C ALA A 304 -10.97 -14.24 6.26
N VAL A 305 -11.70 -13.63 5.32
CA VAL A 305 -13.04 -13.07 5.54
C VAL A 305 -14.01 -14.15 6.00
N VAL A 306 -14.04 -15.31 5.35
CA VAL A 306 -14.93 -16.42 5.74
C VAL A 306 -14.60 -16.90 7.15
N LYS A 307 -13.32 -17.07 7.51
CA LYS A 307 -12.92 -17.47 8.88
C LYS A 307 -13.36 -16.47 9.95
N THR A 308 -13.47 -15.17 9.64
CA THR A 308 -14.01 -14.20 10.61
C THR A 308 -15.51 -14.38 10.89
N LEU A 309 -16.22 -15.16 10.07
CA LEU A 309 -17.64 -15.47 10.23
C LEU A 309 -17.88 -16.77 11.04
N ASP A 310 -16.86 -17.32 11.69
CA ASP A 310 -16.95 -18.55 12.48
C ASP A 310 -18.07 -18.49 13.53
N PRO A 311 -19.09 -19.38 13.47
CA PRO A 311 -20.17 -19.40 14.45
C PRO A 311 -19.71 -19.76 15.87
N ASN A 312 -18.52 -20.35 16.04
CA ASN A 312 -17.96 -20.68 17.35
C ASN A 312 -17.48 -19.44 18.12
N VAL A 313 -17.36 -18.28 17.46
CA VAL A 313 -16.95 -17.01 18.09
C VAL A 313 -18.00 -15.92 17.82
N PRO A 314 -19.17 -15.97 18.48
CA PRO A 314 -20.31 -15.12 18.14
C PRO A 314 -20.04 -13.63 18.32
N ASN A 315 -19.25 -13.26 19.33
CA ASN A 315 -18.91 -11.87 19.63
C ASN A 315 -18.20 -11.18 18.46
N ILE A 316 -17.23 -11.86 17.84
CA ILE A 316 -16.52 -11.33 16.67
C ILE A 316 -17.47 -11.28 15.48
N ARG A 317 -18.17 -12.40 15.24
CA ARG A 317 -19.07 -12.58 14.11
C ARG A 317 -20.12 -11.47 14.02
N GLU A 318 -20.77 -11.13 15.12
CA GLU A 318 -21.82 -10.10 15.16
C GLU A 318 -21.32 -8.73 14.70
N HIS A 319 -20.10 -8.33 15.12
CA HIS A 319 -19.53 -7.03 14.77
C HIS A 319 -19.00 -6.98 13.33
N VAL A 320 -18.45 -8.09 12.83
CA VAL A 320 -17.82 -8.13 11.51
C VAL A 320 -18.78 -8.53 10.38
N ILE A 321 -19.95 -9.10 10.68
CA ILE A 321 -20.85 -9.68 9.66
C ILE A 321 -21.24 -8.68 8.57
N GLN A 322 -21.52 -7.42 8.93
CA GLN A 322 -21.90 -6.39 7.95
C GLN A 322 -20.73 -6.07 7.01
N SER A 323 -19.53 -5.91 7.58
CA SER A 323 -18.31 -5.62 6.84
C SER A 323 -17.89 -6.81 5.95
N ALA A 324 -17.90 -8.02 6.49
CA ALA A 324 -17.60 -9.25 5.76
C ALA A 324 -18.60 -9.47 4.61
N THR A 325 -19.90 -9.26 4.84
CA THR A 325 -20.93 -9.39 3.80
C THR A 325 -20.71 -8.39 2.68
N SER A 326 -20.40 -7.12 3.00
CA SER A 326 -20.07 -6.11 1.99
C SER A 326 -18.85 -6.51 1.17
N ILE A 327 -17.78 -7.02 1.80
CA ILE A 327 -16.57 -7.45 1.10
C ILE A 327 -16.89 -8.62 0.17
N LEU A 328 -17.54 -9.66 0.66
CA LEU A 328 -17.87 -10.84 -0.17
C LEU A 328 -18.76 -10.46 -1.35
N HIS A 329 -19.76 -9.58 -1.14
CA HIS A 329 -20.60 -9.06 -2.21
C HIS A 329 -19.78 -8.33 -3.28
N ASP A 330 -18.87 -7.44 -2.86
CA ASP A 330 -18.04 -6.67 -3.79
C ASP A 330 -17.03 -7.57 -4.51
N LEU A 331 -16.49 -8.61 -3.86
CA LEU A 331 -15.62 -9.60 -4.49
C LEU A 331 -16.38 -10.42 -5.56
N VAL A 332 -17.58 -10.93 -5.25
CA VAL A 332 -18.43 -11.66 -6.22
C VAL A 332 -18.77 -10.79 -7.43
N ARG A 333 -19.09 -9.51 -7.19
CA ARG A 333 -19.40 -8.57 -8.28
C ARG A 333 -18.19 -8.26 -9.18
N THR A 334 -16.99 -8.29 -8.61
CA THR A 334 -15.78 -7.78 -9.28
C THR A 334 -14.97 -8.89 -9.97
N TYR A 335 -14.95 -10.11 -9.43
CA TYR A 335 -14.12 -11.20 -9.93
C TYR A 335 -14.96 -12.35 -10.51
N PRO A 336 -14.84 -12.67 -11.81
CA PRO A 336 -15.61 -13.74 -12.45
C PRO A 336 -15.34 -15.16 -11.92
N PHE A 337 -14.23 -15.36 -11.20
CA PHE A 337 -13.87 -16.63 -10.58
C PHE A 337 -14.36 -16.74 -9.12
N VAL A 338 -15.18 -15.80 -8.65
CA VAL A 338 -15.84 -15.82 -7.35
C VAL A 338 -17.34 -15.78 -7.57
N ASP A 339 -18.06 -16.79 -7.07
CA ASP A 339 -19.51 -16.85 -7.22
C ASP A 339 -20.20 -17.30 -5.92
N PHE A 340 -21.42 -16.82 -5.71
CA PHE A 340 -22.20 -17.05 -4.50
C PHE A 340 -23.59 -17.60 -4.82
N ASN A 341 -23.91 -18.75 -4.20
CA ASN A 341 -25.25 -19.31 -4.24
C ASN A 341 -26.04 -18.94 -2.98
N SER A 342 -27.09 -18.14 -3.15
CA SER A 342 -27.95 -17.66 -2.06
C SER A 342 -28.81 -18.75 -1.42
N ALA A 343 -29.22 -19.77 -2.18
CA ALA A 343 -30.07 -20.85 -1.65
C ALA A 343 -29.29 -21.76 -0.70
N THR A 344 -28.06 -22.13 -1.06
CA THR A 344 -27.22 -23.00 -0.22
C THR A 344 -26.28 -22.24 0.70
N GLN A 345 -26.21 -20.91 0.61
CA GLN A 345 -25.25 -20.07 1.35
C GLN A 345 -23.80 -20.51 1.13
N LYS A 346 -23.48 -20.90 -0.12
CA LYS A 346 -22.15 -21.37 -0.50
C LYS A 346 -21.45 -20.33 -1.37
N LEU A 347 -20.17 -20.14 -1.12
CA LEU A 347 -19.30 -19.28 -1.88
C LEU A 347 -18.21 -20.14 -2.53
N ALA A 348 -17.99 -19.99 -3.83
CA ALA A 348 -16.95 -20.68 -4.55
C ALA A 348 -15.92 -19.69 -5.08
N VAL A 349 -14.65 -20.07 -5.00
CA VAL A 349 -13.52 -19.24 -5.42
C VAL A 349 -12.52 -20.07 -6.20
N GLY A 350 -12.24 -19.65 -7.43
CA GLY A 350 -11.11 -20.15 -8.22
C GLY A 350 -9.78 -19.59 -7.72
N THR A 351 -8.73 -20.41 -7.79
CA THR A 351 -7.37 -20.02 -7.41
C THR A 351 -6.46 -19.95 -8.64
N GLN A 352 -5.35 -19.22 -8.50
CA GLN A 352 -4.31 -19.16 -9.52
C GLN A 352 -3.58 -20.49 -9.71
N GLU A 353 -3.58 -21.35 -8.68
CA GLU A 353 -2.97 -22.68 -8.70
C GLU A 353 -3.84 -23.76 -9.38
N GLY A 354 -5.02 -23.38 -9.90
CA GLY A 354 -5.93 -24.28 -10.61
C GLY A 354 -6.93 -25.05 -9.74
N ALA A 355 -6.81 -24.95 -8.42
CA ALA A 355 -7.86 -25.44 -7.51
C ALA A 355 -9.03 -24.44 -7.48
N SER A 356 -10.25 -24.93 -7.21
CA SER A 356 -11.37 -24.09 -6.78
C SER A 356 -11.85 -24.54 -5.40
N ILE A 357 -12.10 -23.60 -4.50
CA ILE A 357 -12.50 -23.88 -3.12
C ILE A 357 -13.95 -23.45 -2.92
N VAL A 358 -14.77 -24.34 -2.38
CA VAL A 358 -16.16 -24.05 -2.01
C VAL A 358 -16.26 -23.95 -0.49
N TYR A 359 -16.79 -22.82 -0.01
CA TYR A 359 -17.01 -22.52 1.40
C TYR A 359 -18.52 -22.56 1.73
N ASP A 360 -18.87 -23.03 2.92
CA ASP A 360 -20.19 -22.82 3.52
C ASP A 360 -20.10 -21.64 4.48
N LEU A 361 -20.84 -20.57 4.18
CA LEU A 361 -20.84 -19.34 4.97
C LEU A 361 -21.63 -19.47 6.28
N ARG A 362 -22.45 -20.50 6.44
CA ARG A 362 -23.19 -20.77 7.70
C ARG A 362 -22.25 -21.31 8.77
N THR A 363 -21.35 -22.21 8.37
CA THR A 363 -20.37 -22.85 9.24
C THR A 363 -19.00 -22.21 9.17
N ALA A 364 -18.77 -21.29 8.22
CA ALA A 364 -17.47 -20.65 7.94
C ALA A 364 -16.35 -21.67 7.62
N THR A 365 -16.70 -22.81 7.01
CA THR A 365 -15.75 -23.90 6.72
C THR A 365 -15.56 -24.11 5.23
N ARG A 366 -14.38 -24.64 4.88
CA ARG A 366 -14.12 -25.18 3.54
C ARG A 366 -14.89 -26.49 3.38
N CYS A 367 -15.84 -26.54 2.45
CA CYS A 367 -16.64 -27.73 2.19
C CYS A 367 -16.00 -28.64 1.15
N LEU A 368 -15.51 -28.06 0.05
CA LEU A 368 -14.98 -28.81 -1.08
C LEU A 368 -13.74 -28.13 -1.65
N VAL A 369 -12.80 -28.95 -2.12
CA VAL A 369 -11.67 -28.52 -2.94
C VAL A 369 -11.77 -29.27 -4.27
N LEU A 370 -11.99 -28.51 -5.34
CA LEU A 370 -12.13 -29.00 -6.70
C LEU A 370 -10.78 -28.89 -7.37
N GLU A 371 -10.05 -30.01 -7.42
CA GLU A 371 -8.70 -30.09 -7.98
C GLU A 371 -8.77 -30.79 -9.34
N GLY A 372 -8.43 -30.06 -10.40
CA GLY A 372 -8.44 -30.63 -11.75
C GLY A 372 -7.73 -29.75 -12.77
N HIS A 373 -7.87 -28.43 -12.66
CA HIS A 373 -7.05 -27.54 -13.48
C HIS A 373 -5.61 -27.53 -12.92
N THR A 374 -4.66 -27.52 -13.83
CA THR A 374 -3.21 -27.31 -13.63
C THR A 374 -2.79 -25.84 -13.82
N ARG A 375 -3.72 -24.98 -14.27
CA ARG A 375 -3.57 -23.55 -14.53
C ARG A 375 -4.70 -22.75 -13.89
N SER A 376 -4.50 -21.43 -13.79
CA SER A 376 -5.43 -20.50 -13.14
C SER A 376 -6.88 -20.66 -13.60
N VAL A 377 -7.79 -20.75 -12.63
CA VAL A 377 -9.23 -20.69 -12.88
C VAL A 377 -9.63 -19.23 -13.09
N ILE A 378 -10.14 -18.91 -14.28
CA ILE A 378 -10.48 -17.53 -14.67
C ILE A 378 -11.95 -17.19 -14.49
N ALA A 379 -12.81 -18.20 -14.47
CA ALA A 379 -14.25 -18.05 -14.29
C ALA A 379 -14.82 -19.27 -13.56
N LEU A 380 -15.83 -19.02 -12.75
CA LEU A 380 -16.55 -20.03 -11.99
C LEU A 380 -18.02 -19.64 -11.90
N ALA A 381 -18.93 -20.60 -12.00
CA ALA A 381 -20.36 -20.37 -11.79
C ALA A 381 -21.05 -21.55 -11.10
N PHE A 382 -21.96 -21.25 -10.17
CA PHE A 382 -22.93 -22.20 -9.67
C PHE A 382 -24.09 -22.37 -10.65
N SER A 383 -24.63 -23.59 -10.72
CA SER A 383 -25.95 -23.77 -11.31
C SER A 383 -27.03 -23.12 -10.44
N PRO A 384 -28.13 -22.61 -11.02
CA PRO A 384 -29.24 -22.04 -10.26
C PRO A 384 -29.83 -23.00 -9.22
N ASP A 385 -29.78 -24.31 -9.50
CA ASP A 385 -30.23 -25.37 -8.58
C ASP A 385 -29.17 -25.82 -7.56
N ALA A 386 -28.01 -25.17 -7.53
CA ALA A 386 -26.89 -25.42 -6.62
C ALA A 386 -26.33 -26.86 -6.65
N LYS A 387 -26.63 -27.65 -7.69
CA LYS A 387 -26.12 -29.02 -7.84
C LYS A 387 -24.76 -29.08 -8.49
N TRP A 388 -24.45 -28.09 -9.33
CA TRP A 388 -23.26 -28.08 -10.14
C TRP A 388 -22.44 -26.82 -9.91
N VAL A 389 -21.13 -26.98 -10.02
CA VAL A 389 -20.18 -25.88 -10.19
C VAL A 389 -19.49 -26.08 -11.53
N ILE A 390 -19.36 -25.01 -12.30
CA ILE A 390 -18.59 -25.00 -13.55
C ILE A 390 -17.34 -24.16 -13.31
N THR A 391 -16.18 -24.68 -13.69
CA THR A 391 -14.89 -23.96 -13.62
C THR A 391 -14.26 -23.90 -15.00
N CYS A 392 -13.59 -22.79 -15.31
CA CYS A 392 -12.96 -22.58 -16.61
C CYS A 392 -11.50 -22.13 -16.45
N SER A 393 -10.61 -22.73 -17.23
CA SER A 393 -9.22 -22.31 -17.40
C SER A 393 -8.98 -21.92 -18.85
N LEU A 394 -8.61 -20.65 -19.07
CA LEU A 394 -8.30 -20.12 -20.39
C LEU A 394 -7.01 -20.72 -20.96
N GLN A 395 -6.00 -20.90 -20.11
CA GLN A 395 -4.68 -21.38 -20.51
C GLN A 395 -4.70 -22.87 -20.89
N GLU A 396 -5.62 -23.64 -20.31
CA GLU A 396 -5.84 -25.04 -20.71
C GLU A 396 -6.86 -25.17 -21.82
N SER A 397 -7.62 -24.10 -22.07
CA SER A 397 -8.82 -24.12 -22.90
C SER A 397 -9.77 -25.27 -22.50
N GLN A 398 -9.97 -25.42 -21.18
CA GLN A 398 -10.80 -26.47 -20.58
C GLN A 398 -11.84 -25.89 -19.63
N VAL A 399 -13.02 -26.51 -19.63
CA VAL A 399 -14.11 -26.29 -18.70
C VAL A 399 -14.41 -27.59 -17.96
N TYR A 400 -14.47 -27.55 -16.64
CA TYR A 400 -14.85 -28.69 -15.81
C TYR A 400 -16.19 -28.46 -15.12
N ILE A 401 -16.99 -29.52 -15.05
CA ILE A 401 -18.27 -29.56 -14.32
C ILE A 401 -18.09 -30.44 -13.09
N TRP A 402 -18.55 -29.96 -11.94
CA TRP A 402 -18.37 -30.58 -10.63
C TRP A 402 -19.71 -30.72 -9.92
N HIS A 403 -19.86 -31.77 -9.12
CA HIS A 403 -20.97 -31.81 -8.16
C HIS A 403 -20.68 -30.89 -6.98
N ALA A 404 -21.58 -29.95 -6.69
CA ALA A 404 -21.48 -29.00 -5.58
C ALA A 404 -21.80 -29.63 -4.19
N ASN A 405 -22.37 -30.84 -4.21
CA ASN A 405 -22.70 -31.66 -3.04
C ASN A 405 -22.40 -33.13 -3.39
N PRO A 406 -21.15 -33.60 -3.26
CA PRO A 406 -20.92 -35.04 -3.30
C PRO A 406 -21.70 -35.65 -2.14
N GLY A 407 -22.66 -36.52 -2.43
CA GLY A 407 -23.34 -37.29 -1.40
C GLY A 407 -22.33 -38.08 -0.56
N ILE A 408 -22.76 -38.57 0.60
CA ILE A 408 -21.94 -39.32 1.58
C ILE A 408 -21.12 -40.45 0.90
N PHE A 409 -21.65 -41.05 -0.17
CA PHE A 409 -20.99 -42.07 -0.99
C PHE A 409 -19.80 -41.56 -1.81
N GLY A 410 -19.80 -40.31 -2.27
CA GLY A 410 -18.66 -39.70 -2.99
C GLY A 410 -17.46 -39.47 -2.06
N MET A 411 -17.71 -39.05 -0.82
CA MET A 411 -16.65 -38.95 0.20
C MET A 411 -16.08 -40.32 0.55
N LEU A 412 -16.91 -41.35 0.74
CA LEU A 412 -16.46 -42.72 1.01
C LEU A 412 -15.67 -43.34 -0.15
N ALA A 413 -16.09 -43.12 -1.40
CA ALA A 413 -15.39 -43.63 -2.58
C ALA A 413 -13.98 -43.02 -2.72
N SER A 414 -13.81 -41.73 -2.38
CA SER A 414 -12.49 -41.08 -2.36
C SER A 414 -11.57 -41.67 -1.29
N SER A 415 -12.09 -41.93 -0.08
CA SER A 415 -11.36 -42.58 1.01
C SER A 415 -10.89 -43.99 0.62
N ILE A 416 -11.72 -44.76 -0.08
CA ILE A 416 -11.37 -46.13 -0.52
C ILE A 416 -10.33 -46.11 -1.65
N SER A 417 -10.36 -45.12 -2.54
CA SER A 417 -9.36 -44.98 -3.61
C SER A 417 -7.94 -44.64 -3.10
N SER A 418 -7.85 -43.97 -1.93
CA SER A 418 -6.57 -43.68 -1.27
C SER A 418 -5.90 -44.91 -0.63
N VAL A 419 -6.64 -46.00 -0.42
CA VAL A 419 -6.14 -47.26 0.17
C VAL A 419 -5.58 -48.21 -0.89
N THR A 420 -5.91 -48.01 -2.18
CA THR A 420 -5.50 -48.92 -3.28
C THR A 420 -4.41 -48.35 -4.20
N GLY A 421 -3.84 -47.18 -3.87
CA GLY A 421 -2.72 -46.59 -4.61
C GLY A 421 -1.36 -47.05 -4.10
N THR A 422 -0.67 -47.87 -4.89
CA THR A 422 0.71 -48.33 -4.68
C THR A 422 1.69 -47.22 -4.31
N ALA A 423 2.52 -47.48 -3.30
CA ALA A 423 3.48 -46.57 -2.72
C ALA A 423 4.46 -45.92 -3.72
N LYS A 424 4.48 -44.58 -3.75
CA LYS A 424 5.70 -43.80 -4.03
C LYS A 424 5.94 -42.81 -2.91
N LYS A 425 7.14 -42.91 -2.35
CA LYS A 425 7.68 -42.19 -1.19
C LYS A 425 8.01 -40.75 -1.60
N SER A 426 7.37 -39.75 -1.00
CA SER A 426 8.01 -38.47 -0.71
C SER A 426 7.30 -37.78 0.45
N THR A 427 8.14 -37.33 1.38
CA THR A 427 7.88 -36.82 2.72
C THR A 427 7.41 -35.38 2.71
N GLU A 428 6.25 -35.11 3.31
CA GLU A 428 6.03 -34.12 4.39
C GLU A 428 4.53 -34.06 4.70
N ARG A 429 4.15 -34.51 5.91
CA ARG A 429 2.77 -34.57 6.38
C ARG A 429 2.38 -33.25 7.03
N ARG A 430 1.43 -32.54 6.42
CA ARG A 430 0.48 -31.66 7.12
C ARG A 430 -0.92 -32.25 6.94
N GLY A 431 -1.57 -32.59 8.05
CA GLY A 431 -2.89 -33.23 8.05
C GLY A 431 -3.95 -32.33 7.43
N SER A 432 -4.52 -32.80 6.31
CA SER A 432 -5.72 -32.26 5.67
C SER A 432 -6.48 -33.46 5.10
N THR A 433 -7.52 -33.90 5.82
CA THR A 433 -8.49 -34.86 5.28
C THR A 433 -9.46 -34.11 4.36
N ASN A 434 -8.99 -33.68 3.19
CA ASN A 434 -9.84 -33.11 2.15
C ASN A 434 -9.82 -34.08 0.95
N SER A 435 -10.98 -34.68 0.68
CA SER A 435 -11.20 -35.55 -0.47
C SER A 435 -11.11 -34.74 -1.76
N SER A 436 -10.06 -34.94 -2.57
CA SER A 436 -9.97 -34.36 -3.91
C SER A 436 -11.01 -35.02 -4.83
N GLN A 437 -12.00 -34.23 -5.24
CA GLN A 437 -13.06 -34.68 -6.14
C GLN A 437 -12.51 -34.69 -7.58
N LYS A 438 -12.88 -35.68 -8.40
CA LYS A 438 -12.63 -35.66 -9.85
C LYS A 438 -13.75 -34.90 -10.59
N PRO A 439 -13.46 -34.24 -11.72
CA PRO A 439 -14.49 -33.57 -12.49
C PRO A 439 -15.51 -34.59 -13.02
N TYR A 440 -16.79 -34.22 -13.00
CA TYR A 440 -17.87 -35.05 -13.53
C TYR A 440 -17.83 -35.09 -15.07
N LYS A 441 -17.61 -33.94 -15.70
CA LYS A 441 -17.40 -33.79 -17.14
C LYS A 441 -16.35 -32.72 -17.42
N SER A 442 -15.65 -32.89 -18.54
CA SER A 442 -14.70 -31.93 -19.08
C SER A 442 -15.03 -31.58 -20.52
N PHE A 443 -14.89 -30.31 -20.87
CA PHE A 443 -15.10 -29.80 -22.22
C PHE A 443 -13.90 -28.97 -22.63
N GLY A 444 -13.30 -29.29 -23.77
CA GLY A 444 -12.32 -28.42 -24.40
C GLY A 444 -13.03 -27.32 -25.19
N PHE A 445 -12.39 -26.18 -25.33
CA PHE A 445 -12.78 -25.15 -26.29
C PHE A 445 -11.55 -24.66 -27.05
N ALA A 446 -11.78 -23.99 -28.18
CA ALA A 446 -10.72 -23.31 -28.91
C ALA A 446 -10.99 -21.81 -28.88
N LEU A 447 -10.00 -21.01 -28.51
CA LEU A 447 -10.05 -19.57 -28.72
C LEU A 447 -9.61 -19.27 -30.16
N PRO A 448 -10.27 -18.36 -30.87
CA PRO A 448 -9.80 -17.94 -32.18
C PRO A 448 -8.39 -17.35 -32.03
N ASN A 449 -7.46 -17.77 -32.87
CA ASN A 449 -6.17 -17.11 -32.99
C ASN A 449 -6.42 -15.63 -33.33
N PRO A 450 -5.74 -14.67 -32.68
CA PRO A 450 -5.91 -13.25 -33.01
C PRO A 450 -5.56 -12.91 -34.47
N GLU A 451 -4.86 -13.81 -35.18
CA GLU A 451 -4.55 -13.67 -36.61
C GLU A 451 -5.61 -14.27 -37.54
N ASP A 452 -6.41 -15.24 -37.07
CA ASP A 452 -7.42 -15.92 -37.87
C ASP A 452 -8.81 -15.53 -37.37
N GLY A 453 -9.38 -14.46 -37.95
CA GLY A 453 -10.70 -13.91 -37.61
C GLY A 453 -11.91 -14.81 -37.90
N LYS A 454 -11.87 -16.09 -37.56
CA LYS A 454 -12.97 -17.04 -37.69
C LYS A 454 -13.14 -17.84 -36.39
N CYS A 455 -14.21 -17.54 -35.67
CA CYS A 455 -14.68 -18.33 -34.54
C CYS A 455 -15.25 -19.66 -35.06
N TYR A 456 -14.76 -20.79 -34.54
CA TYR A 456 -15.45 -22.07 -34.59
C TYR A 456 -15.69 -22.53 -33.14
N ILE A 457 -16.95 -22.79 -32.82
CA ILE A 457 -17.37 -23.55 -31.65
C ILE A 457 -17.72 -24.93 -32.21
N ASP A 458 -16.95 -25.96 -31.86
CA ASP A 458 -17.30 -27.37 -32.11
C ASP A 458 -18.10 -27.93 -30.94
#